data_AF-A0A5D2JXZ6-F1
#
_entry.id   AF-A0A5D2JXZ6-F1
#
_cell.length_a   1.000
_cell.length_b   1.000
_cell.length_c   1.000
_cell.angle_alpha   90.00
_cell.angle_beta   90.00
_cell.angle_gamma   90.00
#
_symmetry.space_group_name_H-M   'P 1'
#
loop_
_entity.id
_entity.type
_entity.pdbx_description
1 polymer ?
#
loop_
_entity_poly.entity_id
_entity_poly.type
_entity_poly.pdbx_seq_one_letter_code
_entity_poly.pdbx_strand_id
1 'polypeptide(L)'
;MEDKEAMFRSRLALENLPPIKGLYKLTKWIDDRGLKRAAVTNAPKPNAELMISKLGLKDFFDVVILGSDCERAKPYPDPYLKALEVLKVSKDHTFVCEDSVSGIKAGVAAGMPVVGLTTRNPESVLMEANPTILIKDYEDPKLWEALEELDKRIGSSKTSA
;
A
#
# COMPACT_ATOMS: atom_id res chain seq x y z
N MET A 1 -5.21 25.69 0.84
CA MET A 1 -5.04 24.23 0.81
C MET A 1 -6.07 23.59 -0.10
N GLU A 2 -7.36 23.93 0.07
CA GLU A 2 -8.45 23.50 -0.82
C GLU A 2 -8.21 23.80 -2.30
N ASP A 3 -7.69 24.98 -2.65
CA ASP A 3 -7.39 25.32 -4.06
C ASP A 3 -6.34 24.40 -4.69
N LYS A 4 -5.32 23.99 -3.93
CA LYS A 4 -4.28 23.06 -4.41
C LYS A 4 -4.86 21.67 -4.62
N GLU A 5 -5.71 21.21 -3.69
CA GLU A 5 -6.36 19.91 -3.79
C GLU A 5 -7.39 19.89 -4.93
N ALA A 6 -8.13 21.00 -5.14
CA ALA A 6 -9.02 21.16 -6.27
C ALA A 6 -8.25 21.12 -7.60
N MET A 7 -7.12 21.83 -7.70
CA MET A 7 -6.25 21.78 -8.87
C MET A 7 -5.67 20.38 -9.13
N PHE A 8 -5.28 19.66 -8.06
CA PHE A 8 -4.84 18.28 -8.17
C PHE A 8 -5.95 17.39 -8.74
N ARG A 9 -7.18 17.49 -8.21
CA ARG A 9 -8.33 16.74 -8.73
C ARG A 9 -8.67 17.10 -10.18
N SER A 10 -8.60 18.39 -10.54
CA SER A 10 -8.82 18.82 -11.92
C SER A 10 -7.78 18.26 -12.89
N ARG A 11 -6.49 18.28 -12.52
CA ARG A 11 -5.44 17.63 -13.32
C ARG A 11 -5.64 16.13 -13.40
N LEU A 12 -5.89 15.48 -12.25
CA LEU A 12 -6.20 14.07 -12.21
C LEU A 12 -7.37 13.74 -13.11
N ALA A 13 -8.44 14.55 -13.14
CA ALA A 13 -9.62 14.30 -13.97
C ALA A 13 -9.29 14.35 -15.47
N LEU A 14 -8.47 15.33 -15.89
CA LEU A 14 -8.10 15.58 -17.28
C LEU A 14 -7.03 14.63 -17.82
N GLU A 15 -6.09 14.20 -16.96
CA GLU A 15 -4.97 13.35 -17.37
C GLU A 15 -5.27 11.86 -17.14
N ASN A 16 -4.82 11.02 -18.07
CA ASN A 16 -4.83 9.58 -17.88
C ASN A 16 -3.50 9.19 -17.22
N LEU A 17 -3.52 8.95 -15.91
CA LEU A 17 -2.33 8.49 -15.20
C LEU A 17 -2.15 6.99 -15.45
N PRO A 18 -1.07 6.58 -16.13
CA PRO A 18 -0.82 5.17 -16.30
C PRO A 18 -0.59 4.52 -14.93
N PRO A 19 -1.19 3.34 -14.68
CA PRO A 19 -0.91 2.60 -13.47
C PRO A 19 0.58 2.22 -13.43
N ILE A 20 1.13 2.09 -12.22
CA ILE A 20 2.48 1.54 -12.05
C ILE A 20 2.52 0.14 -12.69
N LYS A 21 3.59 -0.14 -13.44
CA LYS A 21 3.75 -1.43 -14.11
C LYS A 21 3.58 -2.58 -13.11
N GLY A 22 2.88 -3.63 -13.53
CA GLY A 22 2.58 -4.78 -12.68
C GLY A 22 1.46 -4.57 -11.66
N LEU A 23 0.85 -3.37 -11.53
CA LEU A 23 -0.24 -3.14 -10.57
C LEU A 23 -1.35 -4.19 -10.69
N TYR A 24 -1.89 -4.38 -11.90
CA TYR A 24 -2.98 -5.34 -12.11
C TYR A 24 -2.54 -6.80 -11.96
N LYS A 25 -1.25 -7.10 -12.18
CA LYS A 25 -0.68 -8.43 -11.92
C LYS A 25 -0.67 -8.70 -10.42
N LEU A 26 -0.26 -7.72 -9.62
CA LEU A 26 -0.27 -7.81 -8.16
C LEU A 26 -1.70 -7.89 -7.61
N THR A 27 -2.63 -7.04 -8.08
CA THR A 27 -4.02 -7.09 -7.60
C THR A 27 -4.65 -8.44 -7.89
N LYS A 28 -4.42 -9.00 -9.09
CA LYS A 28 -4.84 -10.37 -9.41
C LYS A 28 -4.23 -11.41 -8.47
N TRP A 29 -2.92 -11.34 -8.18
CA TRP A 29 -2.27 -12.28 -7.26
C TRP A 29 -2.86 -12.23 -5.85
N ILE A 30 -3.24 -11.04 -5.39
CA ILE A 30 -3.92 -10.78 -4.11
C ILE A 30 -5.34 -11.37 -4.11
N ASP A 31 -6.12 -11.11 -5.17
CA ASP A 31 -7.50 -11.59 -5.31
C ASP A 31 -7.56 -13.13 -5.39
N ASP A 32 -6.65 -13.75 -6.16
CA ASP A 32 -6.56 -15.22 -6.30
C ASP A 32 -6.28 -15.92 -4.94
N ARG A 33 -5.80 -15.18 -3.93
CA ARG A 33 -5.54 -15.67 -2.56
C ARG A 33 -6.59 -15.26 -1.54
N GLY A 34 -7.58 -14.45 -1.94
CA GLY A 34 -8.60 -13.94 -1.03
C GLY A 34 -8.03 -13.11 0.12
N LEU A 35 -6.92 -12.40 -0.12
CA LEU A 35 -6.34 -11.53 0.90
C LEU A 35 -7.26 -10.34 1.16
N LYS A 36 -7.26 -9.80 2.38
CA LYS A 36 -7.96 -8.56 2.71
C LYS A 36 -7.12 -7.34 2.33
N ARG A 37 -7.76 -6.24 1.93
CA ARG A 37 -7.09 -5.07 1.36
C ARG A 37 -7.59 -3.78 2.02
N ALA A 38 -6.64 -2.94 2.44
CA ALA A 38 -6.91 -1.58 2.87
C ALA A 38 -6.09 -0.59 2.03
N ALA A 39 -6.72 0.51 1.61
CA ALA A 39 -6.01 1.68 1.14
C ALA A 39 -5.78 2.63 2.32
N VAL A 40 -4.53 2.87 2.70
CA VAL A 40 -4.19 3.75 3.84
C VAL A 40 -3.49 4.99 3.31
N THR A 41 -3.97 6.20 3.63
CA THR A 41 -3.43 7.44 3.03
C THR A 41 -3.57 8.68 3.90
N ASN A 42 -2.62 9.61 3.84
CA ASN A 42 -2.77 10.96 4.39
C ASN A 42 -3.46 11.93 3.40
N ALA A 43 -3.78 11.48 2.19
CA ALA A 43 -4.48 12.31 1.22
C ALA A 43 -5.92 12.59 1.66
N PRO A 44 -6.49 13.75 1.29
CA PRO A 44 -7.91 14.02 1.50
C PRO A 44 -8.79 12.94 0.86
N LYS A 45 -9.91 12.61 1.51
CA LYS A 45 -10.88 11.60 1.04
C LYS A 45 -11.21 11.72 -0.46
N PRO A 46 -11.56 12.91 -0.99
CA PRO A 46 -11.96 13.03 -2.40
C PRO A 46 -10.84 12.67 -3.38
N ASN A 47 -9.58 12.89 -2.99
CA ASN A 47 -8.43 12.55 -3.82
C ASN A 47 -8.16 11.05 -3.82
N ALA A 48 -8.28 10.41 -2.65
CA ALA A 48 -8.12 8.98 -2.51
C ALA A 48 -9.17 8.23 -3.34
N GLU A 49 -10.44 8.59 -3.19
CA GLU A 49 -11.56 7.99 -3.92
C GLU A 49 -11.44 8.22 -5.44
N LEU A 50 -11.05 9.41 -5.87
CA LEU A 50 -10.83 9.71 -7.29
C LEU A 50 -9.70 8.85 -7.88
N MET A 51 -8.57 8.72 -7.18
CA MET A 51 -7.44 7.90 -7.66
C MET A 51 -7.82 6.43 -7.74
N ILE A 52 -8.45 5.87 -6.69
CA ILE A 52 -8.94 4.49 -6.67
C ILE A 52 -9.92 4.26 -7.82
N SER A 53 -10.83 5.20 -8.06
CA SER A 53 -11.78 5.15 -9.17
C SER A 53 -11.07 5.12 -10.53
N LYS A 54 -10.07 5.96 -10.74
CA LYS A 54 -9.36 6.05 -12.03
C LYS A 54 -8.54 4.80 -12.33
N LEU A 55 -8.02 4.14 -11.31
CA LEU A 55 -7.31 2.87 -11.44
C LEU A 55 -8.26 1.67 -11.59
N GLY A 56 -9.57 1.87 -11.55
CA GLY A 56 -10.54 0.77 -11.62
C GLY A 56 -10.56 -0.13 -10.39
N LEU A 57 -10.15 0.39 -9.22
CA LEU A 57 -9.94 -0.39 -7.99
C LEU A 57 -11.01 -0.13 -6.92
N LYS A 58 -12.20 0.38 -7.30
CA LYS A 58 -13.27 0.69 -6.34
C LYS A 58 -13.66 -0.50 -5.48
N ASP A 59 -13.78 -1.67 -6.09
CA ASP A 59 -14.21 -2.90 -5.42
C ASP A 59 -13.02 -3.75 -4.94
N PHE A 60 -11.79 -3.26 -5.15
CA PHE A 60 -10.57 -3.96 -4.75
C PHE A 60 -10.22 -3.73 -3.28
N PHE A 61 -10.54 -2.56 -2.70
CA PHE A 61 -10.24 -2.29 -1.30
C PHE A 61 -11.47 -2.54 -0.43
N ASP A 62 -11.31 -3.35 0.61
CA ASP A 62 -12.36 -3.60 1.61
C ASP A 62 -12.58 -2.36 2.50
N VAL A 63 -11.53 -1.55 2.70
CA VAL A 63 -11.59 -0.30 3.47
C VAL A 63 -10.60 0.74 2.97
N VAL A 64 -10.97 2.02 3.08
CA VAL A 64 -10.06 3.16 2.93
C VAL A 64 -9.87 3.81 4.31
N ILE A 65 -8.63 3.84 4.80
CA ILE A 65 -8.24 4.51 6.04
C ILE A 65 -7.56 5.83 5.71
N LEU A 66 -8.17 6.93 6.17
CA LEU A 66 -7.60 8.26 6.04
C LEU A 66 -6.80 8.61 7.30
N GLY A 67 -5.62 9.21 7.12
CA GLY A 67 -4.80 9.71 8.21
C GLY A 67 -5.50 10.79 9.02
N SER A 68 -6.42 11.54 8.41
CA SER A 68 -7.30 12.51 9.10
C SER A 68 -8.27 11.87 10.09
N ASP A 69 -8.57 10.59 9.92
CA ASP A 69 -9.52 9.85 10.75
C ASP A 69 -8.80 9.08 11.88
N CYS A 70 -7.50 9.32 12.07
CA CYS A 70 -6.64 8.66 13.05
C CYS A 70 -6.12 9.69 14.04
N GLU A 71 -5.80 9.25 15.27
CA GLU A 71 -5.24 10.13 16.30
C GLU A 71 -3.96 10.82 15.82
N ARG A 72 -3.06 10.06 15.18
CA ARG A 72 -1.90 10.62 14.48
C ARG A 72 -1.80 10.03 13.08
N ALA A 73 -1.60 10.90 12.10
CA ALA A 73 -1.40 10.50 10.71
C ALA A 73 0.00 9.91 10.48
N LYS A 74 0.31 9.40 9.28
CA LYS A 74 1.69 8.96 8.94
C LYS A 74 2.66 10.14 9.20
N PRO A 75 3.82 9.95 9.84
CA PRO A 75 4.58 8.69 9.98
C PRO A 75 4.26 7.84 11.21
N TYR A 76 3.23 8.18 11.99
CA TYR A 76 2.79 7.34 13.10
C TYR A 76 2.08 6.08 12.60
N PRO A 77 2.10 4.98 13.37
CA PRO A 77 1.55 3.70 12.92
C PRO A 77 0.02 3.63 12.94
N ASP A 78 -0.65 4.59 13.59
CA ASP A 78 -2.08 4.55 13.88
C ASP A 78 -2.97 4.25 12.65
N PRO A 79 -2.72 4.81 11.44
CA PRO A 79 -3.53 4.49 10.27
C PRO A 79 -3.43 3.02 9.84
N TYR A 80 -2.26 2.42 10.02
CA TYR A 80 -2.04 0.99 9.73
C TYR A 80 -2.62 0.09 10.81
N LEU A 81 -2.45 0.44 12.09
CA LEU A 81 -3.05 -0.30 13.20
C LEU A 81 -4.58 -0.29 13.11
N LYS A 82 -5.17 0.85 12.73
CA LYS A 82 -6.61 0.96 12.45
C LYS A 82 -7.05 0.07 11.29
N ALA A 83 -6.24 -0.03 10.22
CA ALA A 83 -6.54 -0.94 9.11
C ALA A 83 -6.57 -2.41 9.57
N LEU A 84 -5.61 -2.83 10.40
CA LEU A 84 -5.57 -4.18 10.98
C LEU A 84 -6.81 -4.47 11.83
N GLU A 85 -7.22 -3.52 12.67
CA GLU A 85 -8.40 -3.62 13.52
C GLU A 85 -9.68 -3.77 12.68
N VAL A 86 -9.90 -2.89 11.72
CA VAL A 86 -11.11 -2.89 10.87
C VAL A 86 -11.19 -4.17 10.04
N LEU A 87 -10.06 -4.60 9.46
CA LEU A 87 -10.01 -5.83 8.67
C LEU A 87 -10.00 -7.09 9.52
N LYS A 88 -9.79 -6.99 10.83
CA LYS A 88 -9.64 -8.13 11.76
C LYS A 88 -8.55 -9.10 11.28
N VAL A 89 -7.34 -8.57 11.03
CA VAL A 89 -6.16 -9.33 10.60
C VAL A 89 -4.97 -9.07 11.52
N SER A 90 -4.04 -10.03 11.59
CA SER A 90 -2.79 -9.86 12.34
C SER A 90 -1.74 -9.14 11.49
N LYS A 91 -0.93 -8.28 12.13
CA LYS A 91 0.26 -7.67 11.53
C LYS A 91 1.26 -8.72 11.02
N ASP A 92 1.29 -9.90 11.63
CA ASP A 92 2.25 -10.97 11.28
C ASP A 92 1.91 -11.65 9.94
N HIS A 93 0.70 -11.41 9.41
CA HIS A 93 0.23 -11.88 8.10
C HIS A 93 -0.13 -10.71 7.16
N THR A 94 0.46 -9.54 7.39
CA THR A 94 0.18 -8.33 6.62
C THR A 94 1.50 -7.70 6.15
N PHE A 95 1.53 -7.20 4.91
CA PHE A 95 2.61 -6.37 4.41
C PHE A 95 2.04 -5.06 3.84
N VAL A 96 2.89 -4.04 3.74
CA VAL A 96 2.53 -2.69 3.31
C VAL A 96 3.26 -2.35 2.01
N CYS A 97 2.59 -1.70 1.06
CA CYS A 97 3.21 -1.08 -0.12
C CYS A 97 3.16 0.45 0.01
N GLU A 98 4.31 1.12 -0.10
CA GLU A 98 4.43 2.57 0.11
C GLU A 98 5.44 3.23 -0.85
N ASP A 99 5.24 4.48 -1.21
CA ASP A 99 6.15 5.26 -2.08
C ASP A 99 6.75 6.49 -1.38
N SER A 100 6.40 6.69 -0.10
CA SER A 100 6.76 7.87 0.69
C SER A 100 7.54 7.51 1.95
N VAL A 101 8.51 8.36 2.34
CA VAL A 101 9.28 8.19 3.58
C VAL A 101 8.36 8.11 4.80
N SER A 102 7.36 9.00 4.88
CA SER A 102 6.37 8.99 5.98
C SER A 102 5.57 7.69 6.02
N GLY A 103 5.21 7.18 4.85
CA GLY A 103 4.45 5.96 4.73
C GLY A 103 5.23 4.71 5.13
N ILE A 104 6.47 4.60 4.66
CA ILE A 104 7.37 3.52 5.06
C ILE A 104 7.60 3.56 6.57
N LYS A 105 7.91 4.73 7.15
CA LYS A 105 8.07 4.89 8.60
C LYS A 105 6.84 4.43 9.37
N ALA A 106 5.63 4.76 8.90
CA ALA A 106 4.39 4.34 9.54
C ALA A 106 4.19 2.81 9.49
N GLY A 107 4.46 2.18 8.34
CA GLY A 107 4.36 0.71 8.21
C GLY A 107 5.37 -0.03 9.08
N VAL A 108 6.61 0.46 9.11
CA VAL A 108 7.68 -0.07 9.98
C VAL A 108 7.34 0.10 11.45
N ALA A 109 6.86 1.29 11.85
CA ALA A 109 6.43 1.55 13.22
C ALA A 109 5.22 0.70 13.64
N ALA A 110 4.39 0.26 12.68
CA ALA A 110 3.29 -0.68 12.92
C ALA A 110 3.77 -2.14 13.04
N GLY A 111 5.07 -2.39 12.86
CA GLY A 111 5.68 -3.71 12.97
C GLY A 111 5.35 -4.65 11.81
N MET A 112 5.10 -4.10 10.62
CA MET A 112 4.82 -4.87 9.40
C MET A 112 5.97 -4.75 8.39
N PRO A 113 6.21 -5.80 7.58
CA PRO A 113 7.07 -5.70 6.41
C PRO A 113 6.57 -4.61 5.44
N VAL A 114 7.50 -3.81 4.91
CA VAL A 114 7.17 -2.72 3.98
C VAL A 114 7.93 -2.90 2.67
N VAL A 115 7.18 -2.96 1.58
CA VAL A 115 7.66 -2.88 0.21
C VAL A 115 7.63 -1.42 -0.23
N GLY A 116 8.79 -0.79 -0.38
CA GLY A 116 8.89 0.59 -0.83
C GLY A 116 9.03 0.73 -2.35
N LEU A 117 8.25 1.60 -2.97
CA LEU A 117 8.31 1.93 -4.39
C LEU A 117 9.18 3.18 -4.63
N THR A 118 10.18 3.04 -5.50
CA THR A 118 11.10 4.13 -5.86
C THR A 118 10.56 5.06 -6.97
N THR A 119 9.24 5.07 -7.18
CA THR A 119 8.56 5.82 -8.25
C THR A 119 8.53 7.33 -8.00
N ARG A 120 8.52 7.75 -6.72
CA ARG A 120 8.37 9.15 -6.32
C ARG A 120 9.60 9.74 -5.64
N ASN A 121 10.35 8.92 -4.90
CA ASN A 121 11.48 9.37 -4.10
C ASN A 121 12.72 8.54 -4.43
N PRO A 122 13.93 9.11 -4.34
CA PRO A 122 15.18 8.36 -4.51
C PRO A 122 15.28 7.20 -3.52
N GLU A 123 15.87 6.09 -3.98
CA GLU A 123 16.10 4.88 -3.17
C GLU A 123 16.86 5.18 -1.87
N SER A 124 17.90 6.03 -1.92
CA SER A 124 18.67 6.43 -0.74
C SER A 124 17.81 7.07 0.36
N VAL A 125 16.85 7.91 -0.04
CA VAL A 125 15.94 8.61 0.88
C VAL A 125 14.91 7.64 1.47
N LEU A 126 14.42 6.69 0.68
CA LEU A 126 13.47 5.68 1.17
C LEU A 126 14.15 4.68 2.11
N MET A 127 15.42 4.33 1.87
CA MET A 127 16.18 3.43 2.75
C MET A 127 16.32 3.95 4.19
N GLU A 128 16.37 5.26 4.39
CA GLU A 128 16.40 5.87 5.74
C GLU A 128 15.14 5.54 6.57
N ALA A 129 14.04 5.17 5.92
CA ALA A 129 12.82 4.72 6.59
C ALA A 129 12.81 3.21 6.90
N ASN A 130 13.88 2.49 6.56
CA ASN A 130 14.07 1.06 6.81
C ASN A 130 12.98 0.13 6.23
N PRO A 131 12.66 0.23 4.92
CA PRO A 131 11.76 -0.71 4.27
C PRO A 131 12.36 -2.12 4.27
N THR A 132 11.52 -3.14 4.13
CA THR A 132 11.95 -4.53 3.98
C THR A 132 12.63 -4.77 2.64
N ILE A 133 12.02 -4.26 1.56
CA ILE A 133 12.60 -4.27 0.21
C ILE A 133 12.23 -2.97 -0.51
N LEU A 134 13.06 -2.59 -1.48
CA LEU A 134 12.77 -1.52 -2.43
C LEU A 134 12.65 -2.08 -3.85
N ILE A 135 11.61 -1.63 -4.55
CA ILE A 135 11.25 -2.04 -5.90
C ILE A 135 11.04 -0.82 -6.80
N LYS A 136 11.28 -0.99 -8.11
CA LYS A 136 11.04 0.08 -9.10
C LYS A 136 9.58 0.19 -9.50
N ASP A 137 8.92 -0.95 -9.61
CA ASP A 137 7.50 -1.11 -9.91
C ASP A 137 7.05 -2.52 -9.44
N TYR A 138 5.80 -2.89 -9.66
CA TYR A 138 5.28 -4.19 -9.22
C TYR A 138 5.69 -5.36 -10.16
N GLU A 139 6.50 -5.13 -11.19
CA GLU A 139 7.11 -6.20 -11.99
C GLU A 139 8.51 -6.57 -11.49
N ASP A 140 9.07 -5.80 -10.56
CA ASP A 140 10.41 -6.02 -10.00
C ASP A 140 10.55 -7.47 -9.46
N PRO A 141 11.54 -8.25 -9.93
CA PRO A 141 11.72 -9.64 -9.52
C PRO A 141 11.83 -9.82 -8.00
N LYS A 142 12.40 -8.85 -7.29
CA LYS A 142 12.54 -8.89 -5.82
C LYS A 142 11.19 -9.04 -5.12
N LEU A 143 10.13 -8.41 -5.66
CA LEU A 143 8.78 -8.56 -5.12
C LEU A 143 8.30 -10.00 -5.31
N TRP A 144 8.39 -10.52 -6.52
CA TRP A 144 7.85 -11.83 -6.87
C TRP A 144 8.60 -12.96 -6.18
N GLU A 145 9.92 -12.86 -6.03
CA GLU A 145 10.74 -13.79 -5.24
C GLU A 145 10.27 -13.84 -3.78
N ALA A 146 10.01 -12.68 -3.17
CA ALA A 146 9.50 -12.60 -1.79
C ALA A 146 8.07 -13.18 -1.66
N LEU A 147 7.19 -12.91 -2.63
CA LEU A 147 5.82 -13.45 -2.64
C LEU A 147 5.81 -14.98 -2.85
N GLU A 148 6.66 -15.51 -3.72
CA GLU A 148 6.83 -16.95 -3.92
C GLU A 148 7.36 -17.65 -2.67
N GLU A 149 8.28 -17.01 -1.94
CA GLU A 149 8.77 -17.54 -0.67
C GLU A 149 7.65 -17.59 0.38
N LEU A 150 6.80 -16.55 0.44
CA LEU A 150 5.63 -16.54 1.32
C LEU A 150 4.65 -17.68 0.98
N ASP A 151 4.36 -17.90 -0.30
CA ASP A 151 3.49 -18.99 -0.74
C ASP A 151 4.05 -20.37 -0.34
N LYS A 152 5.37 -20.58 -0.47
CA LYS A 152 6.04 -21.82 -0.04
C LYS A 152 5.91 -22.03 1.46
N ARG A 153 6.07 -20.97 2.26
CA ARG A 153 5.93 -21.05 3.74
C ARG A 153 4.49 -21.38 4.15
N ILE A 154 3.49 -20.76 3.50
CA ILE A 154 2.08 -21.05 3.73
C ILE A 154 1.75 -22.49 3.32
N GLY A 155 2.23 -22.94 2.16
CA GLY A 155 2.05 -24.31 1.67
C GLY A 155 2.64 -25.36 2.60
N SER A 156 3.88 -25.18 3.06
CA SER A 156 4.54 -26.10 4.00
C SER A 156 3.85 -26.15 5.37
N SER A 157 3.29 -25.04 5.85
CA SER A 157 2.55 -25.01 7.12
C SER A 157 1.25 -25.83 7.10
N LYS A 158 0.61 -25.96 5.93
CA LYS A 158 -0.63 -26.74 5.75
C LYS A 158 -0.39 -28.25 5.63
N THR A 159 0.81 -28.68 5.24
CA THR A 159 1.18 -30.11 5.15
C THR A 159 1.65 -30.68 6.50
N SER A 160 1.83 -29.82 7.50
CA SER A 160 2.38 -30.15 8.82
C SER A 160 1.32 -30.25 9.93
N ALA A 161 0.03 -30.18 9.59
CA ALA A 161 -1.10 -30.16 10.52
C ALA A 161 -2.04 -31.34 10.30
#